data_AF-A0A6C0JM56-F1
#
_entry.id   AF-A0A6C0JM56-F1
#
_cell.length_a   1.000
_cell.length_b   1.000
_cell.length_c   1.000
_cell.angle_alpha   90.00
_cell.angle_beta   90.00
_cell.angle_gamma   90.00
#
_symmetry.space_group_name_H-M   'P 1'
#
loop_
_entity.id
_entity.type
_entity.pdbx_description
1 polymer ?
#
loop_
_entity_poly.entity_id
_entity_poly.type
_entity_poly.pdbx_seq_one_letter_code
_entity_poly.pdbx_strand_id
1 'polypeptide(L)'
;MALPSNVLRLISDYSKPVTRPNWRESKPIISVYTLYVRVYSRRNKDLLRYLIYRNIRDTEWFDQYWHIRRYGISSCCFKYGINIDDVIKLGIPGVPYEGHLYLNK
;
A
#
# COMPACT_ATOMS: atom_id res chain seq x y z
N MET A 1 29.53 11.32 -17.30
CA MET A 1 28.59 11.75 -16.24
C MET A 1 28.41 10.60 -15.27
N ALA A 2 28.73 10.79 -13.99
CA ALA A 2 28.51 9.79 -12.95
C ALA A 2 27.18 10.06 -12.24
N LEU A 3 26.41 9.02 -11.95
CA LEU A 3 25.17 9.15 -11.19
C LEU A 3 25.49 9.55 -9.73
N PRO A 4 24.63 10.35 -9.08
CA PRO A 4 24.73 10.66 -7.66
C PRO A 4 24.84 9.38 -6.81
N SER A 5 25.65 9.43 -5.75
CA SER A 5 25.96 8.26 -4.92
C SER A 5 24.72 7.63 -4.27
N ASN A 6 23.72 8.43 -3.92
CA ASN A 6 22.42 7.96 -3.42
C ASN A 6 21.64 7.17 -4.49
N VAL A 7 21.73 7.57 -5.76
CA VAL A 7 21.08 6.86 -6.88
C VAL A 7 21.81 5.55 -7.16
N LEU A 8 23.14 5.55 -7.16
CA LEU A 8 23.94 4.32 -7.28
C LEU A 8 23.66 3.33 -6.15
N ARG A 9 23.48 3.83 -4.92
CA ARG A 9 23.09 3.00 -3.77
C ARG A 9 21.72 2.37 -3.95
N LEU A 10 20.72 3.15 -4.36
CA LEU A 10 19.37 2.64 -4.66
C LEU A 10 19.40 1.59 -5.77
N ILE A 11 20.12 1.86 -6.86
CA ILE A 11 20.27 0.87 -7.93
C ILE A 11 20.89 -0.40 -7.35
N SER A 12 22.00 -0.31 -6.63
CA SER A 12 22.66 -1.47 -6.00
C SER A 12 21.75 -2.25 -5.06
N ASP A 13 20.94 -1.57 -4.25
CA ASP A 13 20.06 -2.20 -3.27
C ASP A 13 18.88 -2.95 -3.90
N TYR A 14 18.40 -2.49 -5.07
CA TYR A 14 17.19 -3.01 -5.71
C TYR A 14 17.44 -3.80 -7.01
N SER A 15 18.65 -3.76 -7.58
CA SER A 15 18.99 -4.46 -8.84
C SER A 15 19.52 -5.89 -8.64
N LYS A 16 19.62 -6.39 -7.40
CA LYS A 16 20.04 -7.77 -7.13
C LYS A 16 18.91 -8.63 -6.57
N PRO A 17 18.00 -9.16 -7.42
CA PRO A 17 16.99 -10.11 -6.97
C PRO A 17 17.56 -11.50 -6.62
N VAL A 18 18.88 -11.74 -6.82
CA VAL A 18 19.50 -13.06 -6.67
C VAL A 18 20.39 -13.20 -5.42
N THR A 19 21.01 -12.12 -4.93
CA THR A 19 22.01 -12.20 -3.83
C THR A 19 21.52 -11.75 -2.45
N ARG A 20 20.26 -11.32 -2.33
CA ARG A 20 19.64 -11.04 -1.03
C ARG A 20 18.34 -11.84 -0.96
N PRO A 21 18.29 -13.06 -0.40
CA PRO A 21 17.07 -13.86 -0.32
C PRO A 21 15.87 -13.08 0.26
N ASN A 22 16.18 -12.16 1.15
CA ASN A 22 15.25 -11.27 1.86
C ASN A 22 14.97 -9.97 1.10
N TRP A 23 15.36 -9.81 -0.17
CA TRP A 23 15.03 -8.61 -0.95
C TRP A 23 13.50 -8.42 -1.05
N ARG A 24 12.76 -9.54 -1.04
CA ARG A 24 11.30 -9.57 -0.92
C ARG A 24 10.78 -9.09 0.44
N GLU A 25 11.60 -9.17 1.49
CA GLU A 25 11.33 -8.66 2.84
C GLU A 25 11.82 -7.22 3.03
N SER A 26 12.52 -6.64 2.03
CA SER A 26 12.91 -5.24 2.10
C SER A 26 11.65 -4.39 2.19
N LYS A 27 11.50 -3.68 3.33
CA LYS A 27 10.31 -2.87 3.61
C LYS A 27 10.06 -1.95 2.41
N PRO A 28 8.88 -2.00 1.77
CA PRO A 28 8.62 -1.12 0.65
C PRO A 28 8.77 0.32 1.13
N ILE A 29 9.53 1.13 0.37
CA ILE A 29 9.84 2.54 0.71
C ILE A 29 8.57 3.35 0.97
N ILE A 30 7.45 2.92 0.38
CA ILE A 30 6.13 3.51 0.53
C ILE A 30 5.09 2.40 0.74
N SER A 31 4.03 2.67 1.50
CA SER A 31 2.91 1.73 1.63
C SER A 31 2.13 1.62 0.32
N VAL A 32 1.37 0.53 0.16
CA VAL A 32 0.46 0.34 -0.98
C VAL A 32 -0.53 1.50 -1.08
N TYR A 33 -1.03 2.00 0.05
CA TYR A 33 -1.87 3.20 0.12
C TYR A 33 -1.17 4.43 -0.47
N THR A 34 0.06 4.73 -0.05
CA THR A 34 0.80 5.90 -0.53
C THR A 34 1.08 5.78 -2.03
N LEU A 35 1.41 4.58 -2.52
CA LEU A 35 1.58 4.34 -3.94
C LEU A 35 0.26 4.57 -4.70
N TYR A 36 -0.84 4.00 -4.21
CA TYR A 36 -2.18 4.19 -4.76
C TYR A 36 -2.53 5.67 -4.90
N VAL A 37 -2.37 6.48 -3.85
CA VAL A 37 -2.68 7.92 -3.89
C VAL A 37 -1.83 8.66 -4.93
N ARG A 38 -0.57 8.27 -5.12
CA ARG A 38 0.33 8.91 -6.10
C ARG A 38 0.00 8.54 -7.55
N VAL A 39 -0.46 7.32 -7.80
CA VAL A 39 -0.77 6.85 -9.16
C VAL A 39 -2.24 7.04 -9.52
N TYR A 40 -3.14 7.13 -8.53
CA TYR A 40 -4.54 7.45 -8.72
C TYR A 40 -4.67 8.86 -9.28
N SER A 41 -4.98 8.95 -10.57
CA SER A 41 -5.27 10.22 -11.21
C SER A 41 -6.44 10.05 -12.17
N ARG A 42 -7.45 10.90 -12.01
CA ARG A 42 -8.61 10.95 -12.93
C ARG A 42 -8.27 11.52 -14.30
N ARG A 43 -7.10 12.18 -14.46
CA ARG A 43 -6.80 13.01 -15.64
C ARG A 43 -5.49 12.66 -16.35
N ASN A 44 -4.66 11.76 -15.80
CA ASN A 44 -3.32 11.53 -16.33
C ASN A 44 -3.25 10.26 -17.18
N LYS A 45 -2.71 10.36 -18.40
CA LYS A 45 -2.65 9.27 -19.41
C LYS A 45 -1.31 8.54 -19.46
N ASP A 46 -0.42 8.80 -18.50
CA ASP A 46 0.87 8.11 -18.39
C ASP A 46 0.65 6.59 -18.27
N LEU A 47 1.14 5.84 -19.25
CA LEU A 47 1.00 4.38 -19.33
C LEU A 47 1.55 3.69 -18.09
N LEU A 48 2.67 4.16 -17.53
CA LEU A 48 3.26 3.57 -16.35
C LEU A 48 2.34 3.72 -15.13
N ARG A 49 1.79 4.93 -14.93
CA ARG A 49 0.85 5.18 -13.83
C ARG A 49 -0.43 4.36 -14.00
N TYR A 50 -0.93 4.26 -15.23
CA TYR A 50 -2.09 3.43 -15.54
C TYR A 50 -1.84 1.95 -15.22
N LEU A 51 -0.70 1.40 -15.65
CA LEU A 51 -0.33 0.01 -15.36
C LEU A 51 -0.17 -0.25 -13.86
N ILE A 52 0.49 0.65 -13.13
CA ILE A 52 0.64 0.51 -11.67
C ILE A 52 -0.73 0.59 -10.99
N TYR A 53 -1.57 1.56 -11.34
CA TYR A 53 -2.93 1.67 -10.80
C TYR A 53 -3.76 0.43 -11.09
N ARG A 54 -3.74 -0.10 -12.32
CA ARG A 54 -4.47 -1.31 -12.70
C ARG A 54 -4.01 -2.51 -11.89
N ASN A 55 -2.70 -2.70 -11.73
CA ASN A 55 -2.17 -3.77 -10.90
C ASN A 55 -2.61 -3.64 -9.45
N ILE A 56 -2.61 -2.43 -8.87
CA ILE A 56 -3.12 -2.23 -7.50
C ILE A 56 -4.62 -2.54 -7.44
N ARG A 57 -5.40 -2.08 -8.43
CA ARG A 57 -6.85 -2.28 -8.48
C ARG A 57 -7.24 -3.77 -8.49
N ASP A 58 -6.43 -4.59 -9.11
CA ASP A 58 -6.67 -6.03 -9.25
C ASP A 58 -6.14 -6.83 -8.02
N THR A 59 -5.75 -6.16 -6.93
CA THR A 59 -5.36 -6.80 -5.65
C THR A 59 -6.52 -6.85 -4.65
N GLU A 60 -6.46 -7.84 -3.76
CA GLU A 60 -7.38 -7.94 -2.61
C GLU A 60 -7.32 -6.70 -1.71
N TRP A 61 -6.13 -6.12 -1.54
CA TRP A 61 -5.94 -4.87 -0.78
C TRP A 61 -6.86 -3.75 -1.26
N PHE A 62 -7.06 -3.63 -2.58
CA PHE A 62 -7.93 -2.59 -3.15
C PHE A 62 -9.41 -2.85 -2.88
N ASP A 63 -9.87 -4.10 -2.96
CA ASP A 63 -11.25 -4.48 -2.62
C ASP A 63 -11.52 -4.24 -1.12
N GLN A 64 -10.58 -4.62 -0.25
CA GLN A 64 -10.67 -4.35 1.19
C GLN A 64 -10.69 -2.84 1.49
N TYR A 65 -9.80 -2.05 0.88
CA TYR A 65 -9.78 -0.59 1.02
C TYR A 65 -11.12 0.04 0.64
N TRP A 66 -11.69 -0.30 -0.51
CA TRP A 66 -12.98 0.24 -0.95
C TRP A 66 -14.14 -0.24 -0.10
N HIS A 67 -14.09 -1.49 0.36
CA HIS A 67 -15.10 -2.03 1.28
C HIS A 67 -15.10 -1.28 2.61
N ILE A 68 -13.92 -1.04 3.21
CA ILE A 68 -13.78 -0.24 4.43
C ILE A 68 -14.32 1.18 4.20
N ARG A 69 -13.96 1.82 3.08
CA ARG A 69 -14.41 3.17 2.74
C ARG A 69 -15.92 3.28 2.58
N ARG A 70 -16.60 2.21 2.17
CA ARG A 70 -18.04 2.21 1.88
C ARG A 70 -18.90 1.69 3.03
N TYR A 71 -18.41 0.71 3.79
CA TYR A 71 -19.19 -0.05 4.77
C TYR A 71 -18.56 -0.09 6.17
N GLY A 72 -17.35 0.46 6.33
CA GLY A 72 -16.62 0.47 7.60
C GLY A 72 -15.82 -0.81 7.87
N ILE A 73 -15.01 -0.75 8.92
CA ILE A 73 -14.03 -1.79 9.29
C ILE A 73 -14.72 -3.09 9.69
N SER A 74 -15.74 -3.04 10.55
CA SER A 74 -16.42 -4.23 11.05
C SER A 74 -17.05 -5.07 9.92
N SER A 75 -17.63 -4.41 8.91
CA SER A 75 -18.17 -5.08 7.73
C SER A 75 -17.07 -5.73 6.89
N CYS A 76 -15.90 -5.10 6.79
CA CYS A 76 -14.73 -5.68 6.12
C CYS A 76 -14.23 -6.92 6.86
N CYS A 77 -14.03 -6.83 8.18
CA CYS A 77 -13.62 -7.97 9.01
C CYS A 77 -14.55 -9.17 8.84
N PHE A 78 -15.87 -8.94 8.82
CA PHE A 78 -16.86 -9.99 8.58
C PHE A 78 -16.77 -10.58 7.17
N LYS A 79 -16.66 -9.75 6.12
CA LYS A 79 -16.62 -10.20 4.72
C LYS A 79 -15.38 -11.05 4.40
N TYR A 80 -14.20 -10.62 4.86
CA TYR A 80 -12.94 -11.26 4.52
C TYR A 80 -12.41 -12.21 5.60
N GLY A 81 -13.11 -12.33 6.74
CA GLY A 81 -12.66 -13.18 7.85
C GLY A 81 -11.36 -12.69 8.50
N ILE A 82 -11.08 -11.39 8.44
CA ILE A 82 -9.88 -10.76 8.98
C ILE A 82 -10.16 -10.03 10.30
N ASN A 83 -9.13 -9.81 11.12
CA ASN A 83 -9.25 -9.04 12.34
C ASN A 83 -8.82 -7.57 12.15
N ILE A 84 -8.92 -6.76 13.22
CA ILE A 84 -8.53 -5.35 13.16
C ILE A 84 -7.02 -5.17 12.95
N ASP A 85 -6.18 -6.05 13.47
CA ASP A 85 -4.73 -6.01 13.29
C ASP A 85 -4.36 -6.19 11.81
N ASP A 86 -5.05 -7.07 11.11
CA ASP A 86 -4.87 -7.30 9.68
C ASP A 86 -5.30 -6.07 8.87
N VAL A 87 -6.38 -5.40 9.29
CA VAL A 87 -6.80 -4.12 8.70
C VAL A 87 -5.77 -3.02 8.94
N ILE A 88 -5.14 -2.97 10.13
CA ILE A 88 -4.06 -2.03 10.42
C ILE A 88 -2.84 -2.29 9.53
N LYS A 89 -2.50 -3.56 9.28
CA LYS A 89 -1.40 -3.95 8.37
C LYS A 89 -1.63 -3.50 6.93
N LEU A 90 -2.88 -3.22 6.51
CA LEU A 90 -3.17 -2.65 5.19
C LEU A 90 -2.58 -1.23 5.02
N GLY A 91 -2.22 -0.55 6.13
CA GLY A 91 -1.57 0.76 6.09
C GLY A 91 -2.46 1.88 5.53
N ILE A 92 -3.78 1.75 5.70
CA ILE A 92 -4.77 2.75 5.28
C ILE A 92 -4.90 3.81 6.39
N PRO A 93 -4.70 5.11 6.09
CA PRO A 93 -4.82 6.15 7.11
C PRO A 93 -6.28 6.31 7.57
N GLY A 94 -6.47 6.61 8.85
CA GLY A 94 -7.79 6.80 9.46
C GLY A 94 -8.47 5.50 9.92
N VAL A 95 -7.81 4.34 9.74
CA VAL A 95 -8.13 3.15 10.54
C VAL A 95 -7.61 3.43 11.96
N PRO A 96 -8.46 3.41 13.00
CA PRO A 96 -7.99 3.63 14.36
C PRO A 96 -6.99 2.52 14.70
N TYR A 97 -5.72 2.90 14.91
CA TYR A 97 -4.87 2.15 15.82
C TYR A 97 -5.62 2.09 17.15
N GLU A 98 -5.72 0.92 17.76
CA GLU A 98 -6.34 0.77 19.09
C GLU A 98 -5.81 1.87 20.02
N GLY A 99 -6.68 2.81 20.37
CA GLY A 99 -6.31 4.04 21.07
C GLY A 99 -7.39 5.11 21.07
N HIS A 100 -8.27 5.17 20.07
CA HIS A 100 -9.36 6.16 20.04
C HIS A 100 -10.70 5.56 19.59
N LEU A 101 -11.26 4.69 20.44
CA LEU A 101 -12.68 4.34 20.42
C LEU A 101 -13.30 4.62 21.79
N TYR A 102 -13.14 5.85 22.28
CA TYR A 102 -14.10 6.47 23.19
C TYR A 102 -14.14 7.95 22.88
N LEU A 103 -15.23 8.37 22.22
CA LEU A 103 -15.98 9.60 22.45
C LEU A 103 -16.91 9.78 21.26
N ASN A 104 -18.16 9.37 21.45
CA ASN A 104 -19.27 10.31 21.51
C ASN A 104 -20.51 9.53 21.95
N LYS A 105 -20.88 9.76 23.22
CA LYS A 105 -22.25 9.59 23.70
C LYS A 105 -23.12 10.72 23.14
#